data_AF-A0A8S3J7U7-F1
#
_entry.id   AF-A0A8S3J7U7-F1
#
_cell.length_a   1.000
_cell.length_b   1.000
_cell.length_c   1.000
_cell.angle_alpha   90.00
_cell.angle_beta   90.00
_cell.angle_gamma   90.00
#
_symmetry.space_group_name_H-M   'P 1'
#
loop_
_entity.id
_entity.type
_entity.pdbx_description
1 polymer ?
#
loop_
_entity_poly.entity_id
_entity_poly.type
_entity_poly.pdbx_seq_one_letter_code
_entity_poly.pdbx_strand_id
1 'polypeptide(L)'
;MFSLELDKEFLISPTSTSVSIGETVRLRCQPPHGSPIPTVYWTKDGKNLSVSLDHYDLVLPSIQQADFGSYRCLAFNGLLRQSSTAYLTEFHRPRITIQPSSLTSRMDLRRGQSIDLQCHIDNEQYKVEWHFGNKIIRNNHIHISSIEFNQSGIYRCVGRFGKYKFHEEILLAVYDSKISNNEEIIFSQSTQTVFLGRSAMIDCSLPLNIGNKLIWSLVNRSEVDNVKFDYDDTNQYRLKFDRIKEFHHNLIFKC
;
A
#
# COMPACT_ATOMS: atom_id res chain seq x y z
N MET A 1 3.81 44.58 -41.84
CA MET A 1 4.87 43.65 -41.37
C MET A 1 4.20 42.75 -40.34
N PHE A 2 4.04 41.46 -40.61
CA PHE A 2 3.47 40.52 -39.63
C PHE A 2 4.52 40.28 -38.54
N SER A 3 4.17 40.49 -37.26
CA SER A 3 5.05 40.08 -36.15
C SER A 3 5.05 38.57 -36.06
N LEU A 4 6.24 37.99 -36.12
CA LEU A 4 6.46 36.56 -35.96
C LEU A 4 6.79 36.30 -34.51
N GLU A 5 5.97 35.49 -33.85
CA GLU A 5 6.14 35.17 -32.44
C GLU A 5 5.75 33.72 -32.17
N LEU A 6 6.45 33.13 -31.21
CA LEU A 6 6.12 31.84 -30.62
C LEU A 6 6.51 31.91 -29.15
N ASP A 7 5.53 31.76 -28.28
CA ASP A 7 5.74 31.82 -26.85
C ASP A 7 6.65 30.68 -26.37
N LYS A 8 7.37 30.93 -25.27
CA LYS A 8 8.29 29.94 -24.70
C LYS A 8 7.55 28.84 -23.94
N GLU A 9 6.45 29.17 -23.29
CA GLU A 9 5.75 28.22 -22.42
C GLU A 9 4.62 27.53 -23.17
N PHE A 10 4.59 26.20 -23.09
CA PHE A 10 3.46 25.43 -23.57
C PHE A 10 2.25 25.68 -22.67
N LEU A 11 1.07 25.84 -23.27
CA LEU A 11 -0.19 25.95 -22.54
C LEU A 11 -0.47 24.68 -21.71
N ILE A 12 -0.12 23.51 -22.28
CA ILE A 12 -0.08 22.24 -21.55
C ILE A 12 1.18 21.51 -21.96
N SER A 13 2.06 21.27 -20.98
CA SER A 13 3.21 20.38 -21.16
C SER A 13 2.84 18.93 -20.86
N PRO A 14 3.38 17.96 -21.62
CA PRO A 14 3.21 16.56 -21.27
C PRO A 14 3.89 16.23 -19.94
N THR A 15 3.32 15.29 -19.21
CA THR A 15 3.80 14.88 -17.89
C THR A 15 4.36 13.47 -17.96
N SER A 16 5.56 13.26 -17.44
CA SER A 16 6.14 11.93 -17.30
C SER A 16 5.23 11.02 -16.50
N THR A 17 5.00 9.81 -16.98
CA THR A 17 4.01 8.88 -16.42
C THR A 17 4.59 7.46 -16.43
N SER A 18 4.33 6.68 -15.36
CA SER A 18 4.58 5.23 -15.38
C SER A 18 3.27 4.45 -15.50
N VAL A 19 3.26 3.44 -16.37
CA VAL A 19 2.07 2.66 -16.71
C VAL A 19 2.40 1.18 -16.91
N SER A 20 1.40 0.32 -16.73
CA SER A 20 1.54 -1.11 -17.00
C SER A 20 1.32 -1.42 -18.49
N ILE A 21 1.95 -2.49 -18.96
CA ILE A 21 1.72 -3.06 -20.29
C ILE A 21 0.22 -3.36 -20.45
N GLY A 22 -0.35 -3.01 -21.62
CA GLY A 22 -1.76 -3.15 -21.95
C GLY A 22 -2.64 -1.95 -21.56
N GLU A 23 -2.15 -1.01 -20.74
CA GLU A 23 -2.89 0.22 -20.47
C GLU A 23 -2.92 1.15 -21.69
N THR A 24 -3.91 2.05 -21.76
CA THR A 24 -3.96 3.13 -22.77
C THR A 24 -3.49 4.43 -22.13
N VAL A 25 -2.55 5.11 -22.78
CA VAL A 25 -1.95 6.36 -22.29
C VAL A 25 -2.28 7.52 -23.19
N ARG A 26 -2.61 8.67 -22.59
CA ARG A 26 -2.77 9.94 -23.28
C ARG A 26 -1.74 10.94 -22.76
N LEU A 27 -0.74 11.24 -23.58
CA LEU A 27 0.22 12.31 -23.29
C LEU A 27 -0.35 13.62 -23.85
N ARG A 28 -0.79 14.48 -22.93
CA ARG A 28 -1.40 15.75 -23.30
C ARG A 28 -0.37 16.79 -23.71
N CYS A 29 -0.65 17.55 -24.75
CA CYS A 29 0.18 18.68 -25.14
C CYS A 29 -0.69 19.77 -25.76
N GLN A 30 -0.45 21.03 -25.40
CA GLN A 30 -1.02 22.18 -26.10
C GLN A 30 0.10 23.17 -26.41
N PRO A 31 0.31 23.50 -27.70
CA PRO A 31 1.44 24.33 -28.10
C PRO A 31 1.31 25.74 -27.50
N PRO A 32 2.43 26.47 -27.38
CA PRO A 32 2.40 27.90 -27.03
C PRO A 32 1.56 28.71 -28.03
N HIS A 33 1.15 29.92 -27.65
CA HIS A 33 0.60 30.85 -28.64
C HIS A 33 1.68 31.25 -29.66
N GLY A 34 1.27 31.48 -30.90
CA GLY A 34 2.18 31.91 -31.94
C GLY A 34 1.45 32.42 -33.18
N SER A 35 2.15 33.27 -33.93
CA SER A 35 1.70 33.83 -35.20
C SER A 35 2.76 33.54 -36.28
N PRO A 36 2.47 32.73 -37.30
CA PRO A 36 1.25 31.93 -37.52
C PRO A 36 0.97 30.87 -36.43
N ILE A 37 -0.25 30.33 -36.40
CA ILE A 37 -0.65 29.29 -35.43
C ILE A 37 0.30 28.08 -35.54
N PRO A 38 0.91 27.62 -34.42
CA PRO A 38 1.87 26.53 -34.47
C PRO A 38 1.21 25.18 -34.73
N THR A 39 1.91 24.36 -35.49
CA THR A 39 1.60 22.93 -35.72
C THR A 39 2.33 22.06 -34.71
N VAL A 40 1.72 20.93 -34.31
CA VAL A 40 2.27 20.01 -33.30
C VAL A 40 2.74 18.71 -33.94
N TYR A 41 3.92 18.25 -33.52
CA TYR A 41 4.48 16.95 -33.88
C TYR A 41 4.98 16.23 -32.63
N TRP A 42 5.00 14.91 -32.67
CA TRP A 42 5.54 14.09 -31.60
C TRP A 42 6.75 13.30 -32.07
N THR A 43 7.76 13.20 -31.21
CA THR A 43 8.89 12.29 -31.41
C THR A 43 9.02 11.34 -30.23
N LYS A 44 9.38 10.09 -30.52
CA LYS A 44 9.77 9.09 -29.53
C LYS A 44 11.25 8.77 -29.70
N ASP A 45 12.03 8.94 -28.65
CA ASP A 45 13.48 8.70 -28.63
C ASP A 45 14.20 9.38 -29.81
N GLY A 46 13.79 10.62 -30.10
CA GLY A 46 14.31 11.43 -31.20
C GLY A 46 13.76 11.12 -32.59
N LYS A 47 12.93 10.08 -32.76
CA LYS A 47 12.33 9.70 -34.05
C LYS A 47 10.90 10.22 -34.17
N ASN A 48 10.55 10.78 -35.32
CA ASN A 48 9.19 11.27 -35.58
C ASN A 48 8.18 10.13 -35.54
N LEU A 49 7.08 10.33 -34.81
CA LEU A 49 5.94 9.42 -34.81
C LEU A 49 5.00 9.79 -35.97
N SER A 50 4.62 8.80 -36.75
CA SER A 50 3.60 8.93 -37.81
C SER A 50 2.28 8.38 -37.29
N VAL A 51 1.65 9.09 -36.36
CA VAL A 51 0.42 8.67 -35.68
C VAL A 51 -0.64 9.76 -35.74
N SER A 52 -1.90 9.36 -35.81
CA SER A 52 -3.01 10.31 -35.71
C SER A 52 -3.05 10.87 -34.29
N LEU A 53 -3.07 12.18 -34.18
CA LEU A 53 -3.27 12.87 -32.90
C LEU A 53 -4.76 13.07 -32.67
N ASP A 54 -5.17 13.08 -31.42
CA ASP A 54 -6.46 13.64 -31.02
C ASP A 54 -6.22 15.10 -30.65
N HIS A 55 -6.51 15.99 -31.60
CA HIS A 55 -6.06 17.38 -31.59
C HIS A 55 -4.53 17.48 -31.56
N TYR A 56 -3.94 17.70 -30.39
CA TYR A 56 -2.49 17.80 -30.17
C TYR A 56 -1.96 16.65 -29.28
N ASP A 57 -2.86 15.87 -28.69
CA ASP A 57 -2.53 14.85 -27.71
C ASP A 57 -2.13 13.55 -28.41
N LEU A 58 -1.09 12.91 -27.87
CA LEU A 58 -0.65 11.60 -28.30
C LEU A 58 -1.39 10.53 -27.50
N VAL A 59 -2.14 9.66 -28.20
CA VAL A 59 -2.84 8.51 -27.61
C VAL A 59 -2.11 7.23 -28.01
N LEU A 60 -1.65 6.48 -27.00
CA LEU A 60 -0.96 5.21 -27.15
C LEU A 60 -1.86 4.11 -26.58
N PRO A 61 -2.62 3.39 -27.43
CA PRO A 61 -3.45 2.29 -26.97
C PRO A 61 -2.61 1.06 -26.65
N SER A 62 -2.94 0.36 -25.57
CA SER A 62 -2.39 -0.96 -25.22
C SER A 62 -0.85 -1.01 -25.24
N ILE A 63 -0.23 -0.23 -24.36
CA ILE A 63 1.23 -0.07 -24.22
C ILE A 63 1.97 -1.42 -24.24
N GLN A 64 3.04 -1.50 -25.03
CA GLN A 64 3.98 -2.63 -25.07
C GLN A 64 5.34 -2.23 -24.50
N GLN A 65 6.21 -3.22 -24.26
CA GLN A 65 7.58 -2.98 -23.77
C GLN A 65 8.34 -1.96 -24.64
N ALA A 66 8.17 -2.05 -25.96
CA ALA A 66 8.84 -1.17 -26.90
C ALA A 66 8.36 0.28 -26.80
N ASP A 67 7.20 0.56 -26.20
CA ASP A 67 6.59 1.89 -26.10
C ASP A 67 7.18 2.76 -25.00
N PHE A 68 7.90 2.19 -24.03
CA PHE A 68 8.59 2.97 -23.02
C PHE A 68 9.75 3.77 -23.64
N GLY A 69 9.93 5.00 -23.18
CA GLY A 69 10.93 5.90 -23.75
C GLY A 69 10.63 7.39 -23.52
N SER A 70 11.39 8.25 -24.20
CA SER A 70 11.24 9.70 -24.16
C SER A 70 10.31 10.18 -25.26
N TYR A 71 9.21 10.84 -24.89
CA TYR A 71 8.25 11.43 -25.80
C TYR A 71 8.36 12.95 -25.74
N ARG A 72 8.53 13.58 -26.90
CA ARG A 72 8.68 15.03 -27.00
C ARG A 72 7.65 15.61 -27.93
N CYS A 73 6.87 16.55 -27.40
CA CYS A 73 5.95 17.38 -28.15
C CYS A 73 6.71 18.56 -28.74
N LEU A 74 6.55 18.80 -30.04
CA LEU A 74 7.21 19.85 -30.82
C LEU A 74 6.16 20.79 -31.39
N ALA A 75 6.24 22.07 -31.05
CA ALA A 75 5.45 23.14 -31.65
C ALA A 75 6.28 23.87 -32.71
N PHE A 76 5.73 24.07 -33.90
CA PHE A 76 6.41 24.74 -35.01
C PHE A 76 5.47 25.70 -35.74
N ASN A 77 5.81 26.98 -35.79
CA ASN A 77 5.02 28.02 -36.48
C ASN A 77 5.49 28.31 -37.92
N GLY A 78 6.36 27.46 -38.48
CA GLY A 78 6.97 27.67 -39.80
C GLY A 78 8.38 28.25 -39.76
N LEU A 79 8.78 28.92 -38.66
CA LEU A 79 10.11 29.50 -38.48
C LEU A 79 10.73 29.15 -37.12
N LEU A 80 9.96 29.33 -36.05
CA LEU A 80 10.36 29.07 -34.67
C LEU A 80 9.85 27.71 -34.18
N ARG A 81 10.64 27.08 -33.32
CA ARG A 81 10.35 25.77 -32.72
C ARG A 81 10.40 25.87 -31.21
N GLN A 82 9.46 25.22 -30.55
CA GLN A 82 9.49 25.02 -29.10
C GLN A 82 9.17 23.55 -28.79
N SER A 83 9.73 23.02 -27.71
CA SER A 83 9.55 21.61 -27.37
C SER A 83 9.39 21.36 -25.88
N SER A 84 8.58 20.37 -25.53
CA SER A 84 8.41 19.90 -24.16
C SER A 84 8.45 18.37 -24.13
N THR A 85 9.16 17.82 -23.15
CA THR A 85 9.50 16.38 -23.09
C THR A 85 8.88 15.73 -21.86
N ALA A 86 8.34 14.53 -22.04
CA ALA A 86 7.88 13.63 -20.99
C ALA A 86 8.50 12.24 -21.17
N TYR A 87 8.60 11.50 -20.07
CA TYR A 87 9.07 10.12 -20.09
C TYR A 87 7.91 9.17 -19.82
N LEU A 88 7.79 8.14 -20.66
CA LEU A 88 6.89 7.03 -20.43
C LEU A 88 7.70 5.85 -19.90
N THR A 89 7.48 5.47 -18.66
CA THR A 89 8.24 4.41 -17.98
C THR A 89 7.34 3.24 -17.62
N GLU A 90 7.92 2.05 -17.53
CA GLU A 90 7.18 0.88 -17.09
C GLU A 90 6.84 0.98 -15.60
N PHE A 91 5.59 0.71 -15.28
CA PHE A 91 5.15 0.58 -13.90
C PHE A 91 5.45 -0.83 -13.40
N HIS A 92 6.30 -0.91 -12.38
CA HIS A 92 6.50 -2.12 -11.61
C HIS A 92 5.85 -1.98 -10.23
N ARG A 93 5.09 -3.01 -9.84
CA ARG A 93 4.61 -3.12 -8.45
C ARG A 93 5.84 -3.26 -7.54
N PRO A 94 5.99 -2.38 -6.53
CA PRO A 94 7.16 -2.43 -5.67
C PRO A 94 7.06 -3.61 -4.71
N ARG A 95 8.22 -4.14 -4.30
CA ARG A 95 8.33 -4.99 -3.12
C ARG A 95 8.47 -4.08 -1.90
N ILE A 96 7.55 -4.25 -0.97
CA ILE A 96 7.56 -3.56 0.32
C ILE A 96 7.96 -4.59 1.37
N THR A 97 8.93 -4.26 2.21
CA THR A 97 9.34 -5.11 3.34
C THR A 97 9.40 -4.29 4.61
N ILE A 98 9.02 -4.91 5.72
CA ILE A 98 9.12 -4.33 7.07
C ILE A 98 10.21 -5.11 7.81
N GLN A 99 11.22 -4.40 8.31
CA GLN A 99 12.28 -4.98 9.14
C GLN A 99 12.00 -4.69 10.62
N PRO A 100 12.35 -5.61 11.55
CA PRO A 100 13.12 -6.84 11.34
C PRO A 100 12.33 -8.06 10.81
N SER A 101 10.99 -8.02 10.79
CA SER A 101 10.16 -9.18 10.43
C SER A 101 9.74 -9.18 8.95
N SER A 102 10.57 -9.75 8.08
CA SER A 102 10.22 -9.93 6.66
C SER A 102 9.43 -11.22 6.36
N LEU A 103 9.25 -12.10 7.37
CA LEU A 103 8.64 -13.44 7.21
C LEU A 103 7.34 -13.65 8.01
N THR A 104 7.07 -12.83 9.03
CA THR A 104 5.87 -12.94 9.87
C THR A 104 5.11 -11.61 9.90
N SER A 105 3.79 -11.65 9.72
CA SER A 105 2.91 -10.48 9.81
C SER A 105 2.68 -9.98 11.25
N ARG A 106 3.47 -10.48 12.22
CA ARG A 106 3.31 -10.26 13.66
C ARG A 106 4.67 -10.26 14.36
N MET A 107 4.82 -9.39 15.35
CA MET A 107 5.95 -9.30 16.27
C MET A 107 5.43 -9.23 17.72
N ASP A 108 5.83 -10.20 18.54
CA ASP A 108 5.48 -10.23 19.97
C ASP A 108 6.56 -9.51 20.78
N LEU A 109 6.14 -8.55 21.61
CA LEU A 109 7.02 -7.58 22.26
C LEU A 109 6.73 -7.50 23.74
N ARG A 110 7.78 -7.51 24.55
CA ARG A 110 7.64 -7.29 26.00
C ARG A 110 7.44 -5.80 26.25
N ARG A 111 6.53 -5.44 27.15
CA ARG A 111 6.38 -4.06 27.62
C ARG A 111 7.72 -3.52 28.13
N GLY A 112 8.05 -2.30 27.73
CA GLY A 112 9.34 -1.67 28.00
C GLY A 112 10.46 -2.02 27.03
N GLN A 113 10.22 -2.93 26.06
CA GLN A 113 11.19 -3.24 25.01
C GLN A 113 11.34 -2.07 24.03
N SER A 114 12.58 -1.79 23.63
CA SER A 114 12.87 -0.86 22.54
C SER A 114 12.74 -1.58 21.19
N ILE A 115 12.10 -0.94 20.22
CA ILE A 115 11.97 -1.44 18.85
C ILE A 115 12.26 -0.37 17.82
N ASP A 116 12.74 -0.84 16.68
CA ASP A 116 13.00 -0.05 15.49
C ASP A 116 12.36 -0.77 14.30
N LEU A 117 11.32 -0.14 13.73
CA LEU A 117 10.69 -0.62 12.51
C LEU A 117 11.17 0.20 11.33
N GLN A 118 11.65 -0.49 10.30
CA GLN A 118 12.02 0.14 9.04
C GLN A 118 11.17 -0.41 7.92
N CYS A 119 10.53 0.49 7.17
CA CYS A 119 9.89 0.12 5.93
C CYS A 119 10.83 0.38 4.76
N HIS A 120 11.08 -0.67 3.99
CA HIS A 120 11.87 -0.60 2.77
C HIS A 120 10.97 -0.85 1.56
N ILE A 121 11.10 0.02 0.56
CA ILE A 121 10.44 -0.12 -0.73
C ILE A 121 11.56 -0.17 -1.77
N ASP A 122 11.57 -1.20 -2.61
CA ASP A 122 12.60 -1.45 -3.63
C ASP A 122 12.60 -0.44 -4.79
N ASN A 123 11.81 0.63 -4.69
CA ASN A 123 11.70 1.69 -5.68
C ASN A 123 11.61 3.06 -4.99
N GLU A 124 12.67 3.86 -5.13
CA GLU A 124 12.83 5.18 -4.50
C GLU A 124 11.82 6.23 -4.99
N GLN A 125 11.12 5.98 -6.11
CA GLN A 125 10.08 6.90 -6.59
C GLN A 125 8.86 6.92 -5.67
N TYR A 126 8.68 5.89 -4.84
CA TYR A 126 7.57 5.80 -3.89
C TYR A 126 7.83 6.65 -2.64
N LYS A 127 6.85 7.48 -2.30
CA LYS A 127 6.82 8.16 -1.00
C LYS A 127 6.34 7.20 0.07
N VAL A 128 7.18 6.95 1.07
CA VAL A 128 6.89 6.04 2.19
C VAL A 128 6.22 6.79 3.34
N GLU A 129 5.18 6.20 3.93
CA GLU A 129 4.57 6.67 5.17
C GLU A 129 4.05 5.49 5.99
N TRP A 130 4.09 5.61 7.32
CA TRP A 130 3.51 4.65 8.24
C TRP A 130 2.14 5.10 8.74
N HIS A 131 1.21 4.15 8.88
CA HIS A 131 -0.12 4.39 9.41
C HIS A 131 -0.33 3.51 10.66
N PHE A 132 -0.82 4.11 11.75
CA PHE A 132 -1.26 3.41 12.97
C PHE A 132 -2.60 3.97 13.42
N GLY A 133 -3.67 3.15 13.34
CA GLY A 133 -5.04 3.66 13.44
C GLY A 133 -5.31 4.77 12.42
N ASN A 134 -5.72 5.95 12.89
CA ASN A 134 -5.94 7.15 12.06
C ASN A 134 -4.70 8.07 11.94
N LYS A 135 -3.59 7.72 12.58
CA LYS A 135 -2.38 8.55 12.61
C LYS A 135 -1.48 8.21 11.42
N ILE A 136 -0.99 9.25 10.74
CA ILE A 136 0.03 9.14 9.68
C ILE A 136 1.37 9.61 10.24
N ILE A 137 2.40 8.78 10.10
CA ILE A 137 3.78 9.04 10.50
C ILE A 137 4.60 9.12 9.21
N ARG A 138 5.00 10.34 8.83
CA ARG A 138 5.75 10.62 7.59
C ARG A 138 7.26 10.38 7.75
N ASN A 139 7.60 9.20 8.22
CA ASN A 139 8.97 8.71 8.30
C ASN A 139 8.96 7.27 7.77
N ASN A 140 10.05 6.79 7.15
CA ASN A 140 10.18 5.37 6.82
C ASN A 140 10.62 4.53 8.03
N HIS A 141 11.04 5.21 9.11
CA HIS A 141 11.52 4.62 10.34
C HIS A 141 10.61 4.96 11.53
N ILE A 142 10.28 3.97 12.37
CA ILE A 142 9.60 4.15 13.66
C ILE A 142 10.54 3.63 14.74
N HIS A 143 11.00 4.54 15.60
CA HIS A 143 11.71 4.19 16.82
C HIS A 143 10.75 4.32 18.02
N ILE A 144 10.64 3.27 18.82
CA ILE A 144 9.92 3.28 20.11
C ILE A 144 10.90 2.77 21.15
N SER A 145 11.35 3.63 22.06
CA SER A 145 12.36 3.31 23.07
C SER A 145 11.86 2.38 24.18
N SER A 146 10.56 2.42 24.46
CA SER A 146 9.90 1.63 25.50
C SER A 146 8.45 1.42 25.08
N ILE A 147 8.12 0.24 24.56
CA ILE A 147 6.79 -0.04 24.04
C ILE A 147 5.76 -0.29 25.16
N GLU A 148 4.59 0.33 25.04
CA GLU A 148 3.46 0.23 25.97
C GLU A 148 2.23 -0.43 25.33
N PHE A 149 1.26 -0.87 26.14
CA PHE A 149 0.08 -1.60 25.64
C PHE A 149 -0.77 -0.81 24.64
N ASN A 150 -0.87 0.52 24.79
CA ASN A 150 -1.63 1.37 23.88
C ASN A 150 -0.96 1.54 22.50
N GLN A 151 0.26 1.06 22.34
CA GLN A 151 1.00 0.99 21.07
C GLN A 151 0.89 -0.40 20.43
N SER A 152 0.15 -1.33 21.03
CA SER A 152 -0.22 -2.60 20.41
C SER A 152 -1.20 -2.36 19.25
N GLY A 153 -1.02 -3.08 18.15
CA GLY A 153 -1.92 -3.01 17.00
C GLY A 153 -1.21 -3.11 15.64
N ILE A 154 -1.98 -2.87 14.59
CA ILE A 154 -1.50 -3.01 13.20
C ILE A 154 -0.84 -1.72 12.73
N TYR A 155 0.45 -1.82 12.42
CA TYR A 155 1.23 -0.78 11.76
C TYR A 155 1.29 -1.10 10.28
N ARG A 156 0.89 -0.14 9.46
CA ARG A 156 0.83 -0.29 8.01
C ARG A 156 1.86 0.61 7.35
N CYS A 157 2.83 0.03 6.66
CA CYS A 157 3.70 0.81 5.79
C CYS A 157 3.04 0.99 4.43
N VAL A 158 2.97 2.22 3.96
CA VAL A 158 2.34 2.59 2.69
C VAL A 158 3.37 3.23 1.76
N GLY A 159 3.48 2.69 0.55
CA GLY A 159 4.16 3.32 -0.57
C GLY A 159 3.17 4.02 -1.50
N ARG A 160 3.39 5.31 -1.80
CA ARG A 160 2.59 6.08 -2.76
C ARG A 160 3.40 6.52 -3.96
N PHE A 161 2.87 6.26 -5.15
CA PHE A 161 3.44 6.74 -6.41
C PHE A 161 2.31 7.26 -7.33
N GLY A 162 2.16 8.58 -7.40
CA GLY A 162 1.06 9.22 -8.13
C GLY A 162 -0.30 8.73 -7.63
N LYS A 163 -1.07 8.07 -8.50
CA LYS A 163 -2.37 7.46 -8.18
C LYS A 163 -2.27 6.10 -7.48
N TYR A 164 -1.10 5.45 -7.54
CA TYR A 164 -0.91 4.10 -7.02
C TYR A 164 -0.54 4.10 -5.54
N LYS A 165 -1.11 3.15 -4.81
CA LYS A 165 -0.88 2.94 -3.38
C LYS A 165 -0.72 1.45 -3.11
N PHE A 166 0.40 1.07 -2.50
CA PHE A 166 0.64 -0.28 -1.99
C PHE A 166 0.98 -0.22 -0.52
N HIS A 167 0.77 -1.32 0.18
CA HIS A 167 1.11 -1.38 1.59
C HIS A 167 1.46 -2.79 2.03
N GLU A 168 2.16 -2.86 3.15
CA GLU A 168 2.36 -4.06 3.97
C GLU A 168 2.03 -3.73 5.43
N GLU A 169 1.72 -4.77 6.19
CA GLU A 169 1.23 -4.64 7.57
C GLU A 169 2.02 -5.53 8.53
N ILE A 170 2.22 -5.02 9.75
CA ILE A 170 2.78 -5.76 10.87
C ILE A 170 1.92 -5.53 12.11
N LEU A 171 1.54 -6.61 12.79
CA LEU A 171 0.91 -6.55 14.11
C LEU A 171 1.99 -6.50 15.19
N LEU A 172 2.05 -5.42 15.96
CA LEU A 172 2.83 -5.38 17.20
C LEU A 172 1.93 -5.83 18.35
N ALA A 173 2.28 -6.96 18.97
CA ALA A 173 1.55 -7.51 20.10
C ALA A 173 2.36 -7.36 21.40
N VAL A 174 1.88 -6.51 22.31
CA VAL A 174 2.62 -6.16 23.54
C VAL A 174 2.13 -6.99 24.73
N TYR A 175 3.04 -7.63 25.47
CA TYR A 175 2.76 -8.44 26.67
C TYR A 175 3.61 -8.00 27.89
N ASP A 176 3.16 -8.28 29.12
CA ASP A 176 3.98 -8.12 30.33
C ASP A 176 4.64 -9.46 30.70
N SER A 177 5.88 -9.41 31.18
CA SER A 177 6.56 -10.61 31.71
C SER A 177 6.39 -10.76 33.23
N LYS A 178 5.89 -9.74 33.93
CA LYS A 178 5.65 -9.80 35.38
C LYS A 178 4.32 -10.48 35.64
N ILE A 179 4.28 -11.78 35.36
CA ILE A 179 3.19 -12.67 35.77
C ILE A 179 3.45 -13.01 37.24
N SER A 180 2.83 -12.26 38.16
CA SER A 180 2.75 -12.63 39.58
C SER A 180 1.52 -13.47 39.91
N ASN A 181 0.62 -13.71 38.97
CA ASN A 181 -0.52 -14.63 39.11
C ASN A 181 -0.98 -15.01 37.70
N ASN A 182 -1.29 -16.29 37.48
CA ASN A 182 -1.64 -17.00 36.24
C ASN A 182 -2.78 -16.40 35.37
N GLU A 183 -2.71 -15.14 34.98
CA GLU A 183 -3.61 -14.53 34.00
C GLU A 183 -2.79 -13.81 32.93
N GLU A 184 -2.38 -14.55 31.89
CA GLU A 184 -1.94 -13.92 30.64
C GLU A 184 -3.15 -13.20 29.99
N ILE A 185 -2.94 -11.96 29.54
CA ILE A 185 -3.88 -11.29 28.63
C ILE A 185 -3.19 -11.29 27.26
N ILE A 186 -3.60 -12.23 26.41
CA ILE A 186 -3.08 -12.35 25.05
C ILE A 186 -4.03 -11.59 24.15
N PHE A 187 -3.62 -10.39 23.72
CA PHE A 187 -4.39 -9.63 22.74
C PHE A 187 -4.30 -10.31 21.36
N SER A 188 -5.26 -11.20 21.09
CA SER A 188 -5.65 -11.61 19.73
C SER A 188 -6.65 -10.60 19.13
N GLN A 189 -6.95 -10.72 17.83
CA GLN A 189 -7.74 -9.76 17.04
C GLN A 189 -8.89 -9.12 17.85
N SER A 190 -8.90 -7.80 17.99
CA SER A 190 -9.84 -7.12 18.88
C SER A 190 -11.30 -7.13 18.39
N THR A 191 -11.53 -7.31 17.09
CA THR A 191 -12.87 -7.47 16.50
C THR A 191 -12.77 -8.13 15.12
N GLN A 192 -13.57 -9.17 14.85
CA GLN A 192 -13.67 -9.81 13.53
C GLN A 192 -15.08 -9.65 12.98
N THR A 193 -15.20 -9.12 11.75
CA THR A 193 -16.48 -9.08 11.04
C THR A 193 -16.77 -10.46 10.45
N VAL A 194 -17.95 -11.01 10.76
CA VAL A 194 -18.38 -12.35 10.32
C VAL A 194 -19.71 -12.28 9.56
N PHE A 195 -19.95 -13.26 8.69
CA PHE A 195 -21.18 -13.35 7.89
C PHE A 195 -21.99 -14.58 8.27
N LEU A 196 -23.31 -14.41 8.43
CA LEU A 196 -24.23 -15.51 8.74
C LEU A 196 -24.07 -16.69 7.76
N GLY A 197 -24.00 -17.90 8.31
CA GLY A 197 -23.83 -19.13 7.54
C GLY A 197 -22.41 -19.44 7.07
N ARG A 198 -21.43 -18.53 7.24
CA ARG A 198 -20.01 -18.77 6.90
C ARG A 198 -19.25 -19.36 8.08
N SER A 199 -18.08 -19.92 7.80
CA SER A 199 -17.11 -20.28 8.84
C SER A 199 -16.27 -19.07 9.23
N ALA A 200 -15.86 -19.00 10.49
CA ALA A 200 -14.93 -17.99 11.00
C ALA A 200 -13.87 -18.63 11.90
N MET A 201 -12.70 -18.00 12.00
CA MET A 201 -11.58 -18.48 12.81
C MET A 201 -10.94 -17.32 13.56
N ILE A 202 -10.67 -17.52 14.84
CA ILE A 202 -9.96 -16.59 15.72
C ILE A 202 -8.72 -17.32 16.26
N ASP A 203 -7.56 -16.69 16.09
CA ASP A 203 -6.27 -17.30 16.47
C ASP A 203 -5.69 -16.64 17.72
N CYS A 204 -5.31 -17.45 18.70
CA CYS A 204 -4.52 -17.06 19.86
C CYS A 204 -3.18 -17.79 19.84
N SER A 205 -2.09 -17.07 20.08
CA SER A 205 -0.73 -17.60 19.98
C SER A 205 0.11 -17.08 21.13
N LEU A 206 0.92 -17.98 21.72
CA LEU A 206 1.93 -17.60 22.71
C LEU A 206 3.24 -17.21 22.03
N PRO A 207 3.98 -16.21 22.57
CA PRO A 207 5.28 -15.81 22.04
C PRO A 207 6.34 -16.92 22.12
N LEU A 208 6.18 -17.87 23.04
CA LEU A 208 7.15 -18.93 23.35
C LEU A 208 6.42 -20.25 23.66
N ASN A 209 6.97 -21.36 23.16
CA ASN A 209 6.52 -22.71 23.52
C ASN A 209 7.04 -23.10 24.91
N ILE A 210 6.45 -22.55 25.96
CA ILE A 210 6.86 -22.83 27.35
C ILE A 210 6.09 -24.05 27.91
N GLY A 211 5.44 -24.87 27.07
CA GLY A 211 4.55 -25.94 27.54
C GLY A 211 3.30 -25.41 28.27
N ASN A 212 2.99 -24.12 28.12
CA ASN A 212 1.79 -23.49 28.65
C ASN A 212 0.57 -23.94 27.83
N LYS A 213 -0.53 -24.20 28.53
CA LYS A 213 -1.82 -24.54 27.92
C LYS A 213 -2.64 -23.27 27.74
N LEU A 214 -2.91 -22.88 26.50
CA LEU A 214 -3.85 -21.80 26.21
C LEU A 214 -5.28 -22.29 26.38
N ILE A 215 -6.14 -21.44 26.92
CA ILE A 215 -7.54 -21.75 27.16
C ILE A 215 -8.38 -20.58 26.66
N TRP A 216 -9.36 -20.88 25.82
CA TRP A 216 -10.39 -19.91 25.46
C TRP A 216 -11.49 -19.91 26.51
N SER A 217 -11.88 -18.71 26.95
CA SER A 217 -12.99 -18.47 27.88
C SER A 217 -13.96 -17.47 27.25
N LEU A 218 -15.26 -17.70 27.43
CA LEU A 218 -16.28 -16.77 27.00
C LEU A 218 -16.56 -15.78 28.14
N VAL A 219 -16.34 -14.50 27.89
CA VAL A 219 -16.37 -13.46 28.93
C VAL A 219 -17.79 -13.00 29.23
N ASN A 220 -18.68 -13.00 28.22
CA ASN A 220 -19.98 -12.34 28.31
C ASN A 220 -21.19 -13.27 28.18
N ARG A 221 -20.99 -14.59 28.34
CA ARG A 221 -22.09 -15.56 28.44
C ARG A 221 -21.69 -16.73 29.34
N SER A 222 -22.54 -17.05 30.30
CA SER A 222 -22.32 -18.12 31.28
C SER A 222 -22.57 -19.53 30.74
N GLU A 223 -23.26 -19.68 29.61
CA GLU A 223 -23.45 -20.98 28.94
C GLU A 223 -23.46 -20.76 27.42
N VAL A 224 -22.57 -21.47 26.71
CA VAL A 224 -22.73 -21.71 25.27
C VAL A 224 -22.62 -23.20 25.04
N ASP A 225 -23.78 -23.84 25.04
CA ASP A 225 -23.94 -25.13 24.41
C ASP A 225 -23.45 -25.02 22.95
N ASN A 226 -22.40 -25.78 22.63
CA ASN A 226 -21.88 -26.06 21.28
C ASN A 226 -20.73 -25.20 20.71
N VAL A 227 -19.82 -24.65 21.51
CA VAL A 227 -18.49 -24.29 20.96
C VAL A 227 -17.61 -25.54 20.99
N LYS A 228 -17.32 -26.11 19.81
CA LYS A 228 -16.31 -27.17 19.70
C LYS A 228 -14.92 -26.52 19.65
N PHE A 229 -14.08 -26.86 20.61
CA PHE A 229 -12.67 -26.49 20.62
C PHE A 229 -11.91 -27.55 19.82
N ASP A 230 -11.25 -27.14 18.74
CA ASP A 230 -10.37 -28.02 17.96
C ASP A 230 -8.93 -27.73 18.37
N TYR A 231 -8.21 -28.78 18.77
CA TYR A 231 -6.87 -28.69 19.34
C TYR A 231 -5.85 -28.96 18.23
N ASP A 232 -4.91 -28.05 18.01
CA ASP A 232 -3.77 -28.28 17.12
C ASP A 232 -2.45 -28.03 17.87
N ASP A 233 -1.49 -28.94 17.72
CA ASP A 233 -0.28 -29.12 18.54
C ASP A 233 0.85 -28.08 18.25
N THR A 234 0.49 -26.87 17.79
CA THR A 234 1.44 -25.94 17.13
C THR A 234 1.69 -24.60 17.86
N ASN A 235 1.40 -24.47 19.16
CA ASN A 235 1.43 -23.19 19.93
C ASN A 235 0.43 -22.13 19.44
N GLN A 236 -0.55 -22.54 18.65
CA GLN A 236 -1.61 -21.70 18.11
C GLN A 236 -2.95 -22.35 18.46
N TYR A 237 -3.72 -21.70 19.33
CA TYR A 237 -5.03 -22.17 19.75
C TYR A 237 -6.09 -21.41 18.97
N ARG A 238 -6.74 -22.12 18.05
CA ARG A 238 -7.71 -21.57 17.11
C ARG A 238 -9.13 -21.86 17.57
N LEU A 239 -9.95 -20.83 17.67
CA LEU A 239 -11.38 -20.96 17.88
C LEU A 239 -12.08 -20.91 16.53
N LYS A 240 -12.63 -22.05 16.09
CA LYS A 240 -13.29 -22.20 14.79
C LYS A 240 -14.80 -22.26 14.96
N PHE A 241 -15.50 -21.42 14.19
CA PHE A 241 -16.94 -21.53 13.99
C PHE A 241 -17.17 -22.14 12.62
N ASP A 242 -17.74 -23.35 12.55
CA ASP A 242 -18.07 -23.96 11.26
C ASP A 242 -19.19 -23.20 10.54
N ARG A 243 -20.14 -22.64 11.31
CA ARG A 243 -21.27 -21.88 10.79
C ARG A 243 -21.71 -20.78 11.74
N ILE A 244 -21.56 -19.53 11.31
CA ILE A 244 -21.98 -18.35 12.09
C ILE A 244 -23.51 -18.25 12.11
N LYS A 245 -24.06 -18.08 13.31
CA LYS A 245 -25.48 -17.89 13.60
C LYS A 245 -25.66 -16.52 14.28
N GLU A 246 -26.88 -16.01 14.29
CA GLU A 246 -27.19 -14.68 14.82
C GLU A 246 -26.77 -14.50 16.28
N PHE A 247 -26.87 -15.56 17.08
CA PHE A 247 -26.46 -15.53 18.49
C PHE A 247 -24.93 -15.51 18.72
N HIS A 248 -24.10 -15.65 17.67
CA HIS A 248 -22.65 -15.47 17.77
C HIS A 248 -22.24 -13.99 17.68
N HIS A 249 -23.17 -13.08 17.33
CA HIS A 249 -22.89 -11.65 17.35
C HIS A 249 -22.57 -11.17 18.77
N ASN A 250 -21.60 -10.27 18.89
CA ASN A 250 -21.15 -9.64 20.13
C ASN A 250 -20.58 -10.61 21.19
N LEU A 251 -20.25 -11.86 20.85
CA LEU A 251 -19.55 -12.73 21.79
C LEU A 251 -18.12 -12.22 22.02
N ILE A 252 -17.70 -12.23 23.29
CA ILE A 252 -16.36 -11.80 23.70
C ILE A 252 -15.62 -13.02 24.23
N PHE A 253 -14.54 -13.37 23.55
CA PHE A 253 -13.67 -14.48 23.95
C PHE A 253 -12.37 -13.92 24.54
N LYS A 254 -11.91 -14.49 25.65
CA LYS A 254 -10.60 -14.27 26.25
C LYS A 254 -9.76 -15.52 26.08
N CYS A 255 -8.61 -15.34 25.48
CA CYS A 255 -7.45 -16.21 25.55
C CYS A 255 -6.37 -15.40 26.30
#